data_AF-A0A951VLV1-F1
#
_entry.id   AF-A0A951VLV1-F1
#
_cell.length_a   1.000
_cell.length_b   1.000
_cell.length_c   1.000
_cell.angle_alpha   90.00
_cell.angle_beta   90.00
_cell.angle_gamma   90.00
#
_symmetry.space_group_name_H-M   'P 1'
#
loop_
_entity.id
_entity.type
_entity.pdbx_description
1 polymer ?
#
loop_
_entity_poly.entity_id
_entity_poly.type
_entity_poly.pdbx_seq_one_letter_code
_entity_poly.pdbx_strand_id
1 'polypeptide(L)'
;MEKDKKQGFINEQGEEFVPVKYDQIYPWEKGKAKVEIAGKYGFINEQGEEYIPVKYDFIGPFKNGLAIVSLMGRRGLINESGEEVVPLQ
;
A
#
# COMPACT_ATOMS: atom_id res chain seq x y z
N MET A 1 -22.16 -10.21 -12.02
CA MET A 1 -22.06 -8.97 -11.23
C MET A 1 -21.04 -9.23 -10.15
N GLU A 2 -19.82 -8.77 -10.37
CA GLU A 2 -18.73 -8.90 -9.40
C GLU A 2 -19.08 -7.98 -8.22
N LYS A 3 -19.12 -8.52 -7.00
CA LYS A 3 -19.30 -7.70 -5.81
C LYS A 3 -17.98 -6.96 -5.60
N ASP A 4 -17.96 -5.64 -5.71
CA ASP A 4 -16.90 -4.76 -5.21
C ASP A 4 -16.67 -5.04 -3.72
N LYS A 5 -15.90 -6.08 -3.41
CA LYS A 5 -15.57 -6.48 -2.05
C LYS A 5 -14.42 -5.61 -1.59
N LYS A 6 -14.78 -4.49 -0.97
CA LYS A 6 -13.80 -3.70 -0.21
C LYS A 6 -13.43 -4.42 1.08
N GLN A 7 -12.18 -4.30 1.48
CA GLN A 7 -11.58 -4.89 2.68
C GLN A 7 -11.15 -3.77 3.62
N GLY A 8 -11.26 -4.06 4.92
CA GLY A 8 -10.83 -3.24 6.04
C GLY A 8 -10.79 -4.08 7.31
N PHE A 9 -10.35 -3.51 8.41
CA PHE A 9 -10.22 -4.19 9.69
C PHE A 9 -10.84 -3.36 10.80
N ILE A 10 -11.55 -4.04 11.70
CA ILE A 10 -12.14 -3.48 12.91
C ILE A 10 -11.47 -4.09 14.14
N ASN A 11 -11.39 -3.34 15.23
CA ASN A 11 -10.93 -3.85 16.53
C ASN A 11 -12.05 -4.61 17.25
N GLU A 12 -11.77 -5.13 18.45
CA GLU A 12 -12.75 -5.88 19.27
C GLU A 12 -13.96 -5.02 19.69
N GLN A 13 -13.78 -3.70 19.72
CA GLN A 13 -14.81 -2.71 20.02
C GLN A 13 -15.67 -2.38 18.79
N GLY A 14 -15.34 -2.93 17.62
CA GLY A 14 -16.03 -2.66 16.36
C GLY A 14 -15.61 -1.34 15.70
N GLU A 15 -14.56 -0.70 16.18
CA GLU A 15 -14.03 0.53 15.58
C GLU A 15 -13.13 0.18 14.39
N GLU A 16 -13.30 0.90 13.29
CA GLU A 16 -12.43 0.78 12.12
C GLU A 16 -11.03 1.28 12.46
N PHE A 17 -10.02 0.41 12.30
CA PHE A 17 -8.62 0.83 12.32
C PHE A 17 -7.97 0.72 10.93
N VAL A 18 -8.54 -0.06 10.01
CA VAL A 18 -8.18 0.01 8.58
C VAL A 18 -9.46 0.30 7.78
N PRO A 19 -9.54 1.44 7.07
CA PRO A 19 -10.75 1.83 6.35
C PRO A 19 -11.21 0.77 5.34
N VAL A 20 -12.52 0.52 5.27
CA VAL A 20 -13.12 -0.44 4.31
C VAL A 20 -13.19 0.16 2.90
N LYS A 21 -12.03 0.38 2.28
CA LYS A 21 -11.90 1.01 0.95
C LYS A 21 -10.96 0.30 -0.02
N TYR A 22 -10.19 -0.66 0.47
CA TYR A 22 -9.18 -1.37 -0.31
C TYR A 22 -9.81 -2.52 -1.07
N ASP A 23 -9.47 -2.68 -2.35
CA ASP A 23 -9.87 -3.86 -3.13
C ASP A 23 -9.16 -5.11 -2.61
N GLN A 24 -7.88 -4.94 -2.25
CA GLN A 24 -7.09 -5.97 -1.57
C GLN A 24 -6.17 -5.38 -0.51
N ILE A 25 -6.08 -6.08 0.62
CA ILE A 25 -5.04 -5.91 1.63
C ILE A 25 -4.20 -7.19 1.60
N TYR A 26 -2.93 -7.05 1.25
CA TYR A 26 -1.97 -8.15 1.18
C TYR A 26 -1.53 -8.55 2.60
N PRO A 27 -0.91 -9.74 2.79
CA PRO A 27 -0.43 -10.16 4.10
C PRO A 27 0.44 -9.10 4.78
N TRP A 28 0.23 -8.97 6.09
CA TRP A 28 1.04 -8.11 6.94
C TRP A 28 2.46 -8.67 7.07
N GLU A 29 3.45 -7.83 6.84
CA GLU A 29 4.87 -8.18 7.00
C GLU A 29 5.57 -7.05 7.76
N LYS A 30 6.16 -7.37 8.92
CA LYS A 30 6.92 -6.40 9.75
C LYS A 30 6.14 -5.11 10.05
N GLY A 31 4.87 -5.21 10.44
CA GLY A 31 4.03 -4.08 10.84
C GLY A 31 3.54 -3.18 9.70
N LYS A 32 3.57 -3.68 8.45
CA LYS A 32 3.03 -2.98 7.29
C LYS A 32 2.31 -3.95 6.36
N ALA A 33 1.34 -3.45 5.61
CA ALA A 33 0.65 -4.19 4.57
C ALA A 33 0.62 -3.40 3.27
N LYS A 34 0.88 -4.09 2.15
CA LYS A 34 0.60 -3.54 0.83
C LYS A 34 -0.90 -3.51 0.63
N VAL A 35 -1.42 -2.44 0.04
CA VAL A 35 -2.85 -2.28 -0.25
C VAL A 35 -3.07 -1.91 -1.71
N GLU A 36 -4.25 -2.26 -2.22
CA GLU A 36 -4.66 -1.99 -3.59
C GLU A 36 -6.00 -1.27 -3.66
N ILE A 37 -6.09 -0.22 -4.50
CA ILE A 37 -7.33 0.46 -4.87
C ILE A 37 -7.30 0.66 -6.39
N ALA A 38 -8.28 0.10 -7.10
CA ALA A 38 -8.44 0.23 -8.55
C ALA A 38 -7.14 -0.04 -9.35
N GLY A 39 -6.39 -1.08 -8.97
CA GLY A 39 -5.11 -1.45 -9.60
C GLY A 39 -3.93 -0.52 -9.27
N LYS A 40 -4.09 0.40 -8.31
CA LYS A 40 -3.00 1.20 -7.74
C LYS A 40 -2.58 0.66 -6.40
N TYR A 41 -1.31 0.83 -6.06
CA TYR A 41 -0.68 0.26 -4.88
C TYR A 41 -0.17 1.35 -3.94
N GLY A 42 -0.25 1.05 -2.65
CA GLY A 42 0.34 1.80 -1.54
C GLY A 42 0.67 0.89 -0.36
N PHE A 43 1.02 1.47 0.78
CA PHE A 43 1.23 0.74 2.04
C PHE A 43 0.56 1.45 3.20
N ILE A 44 0.02 0.64 4.11
CA ILE A 44 -0.51 1.07 5.41
C ILE A 44 0.34 0.54 6.55
N ASN A 45 0.38 1.27 7.67
CA ASN A 45 0.94 0.80 8.94
C ASN A 45 -0.09 -0.02 9.74
N GLU A 46 0.28 -0.53 10.93
CA GLU A 46 -0.61 -1.32 11.81
C GLU A 46 -1.84 -0.55 12.27
N GLN A 47 -1.79 0.78 12.26
CA GLN A 47 -2.90 1.68 12.56
C GLN A 47 -3.78 1.96 11.33
N GLY A 48 -3.52 1.29 10.20
CA GLY A 48 -4.23 1.46 8.94
C GLY A 48 -4.01 2.78 8.22
N GLU A 49 -3.02 3.56 8.67
CA GLU A 49 -2.67 4.84 8.07
C GLU A 49 -1.81 4.61 6.83
N GLU A 50 -2.18 5.24 5.72
CA GLU A 50 -1.40 5.23 4.49
C GLU A 50 -0.14 6.08 4.67
N TYR A 51 1.01 5.43 4.84
CA TYR A 51 2.30 6.12 4.85
C TYR A 51 2.97 6.08 3.47
N ILE A 52 2.60 5.12 2.61
CA ILE A 52 2.88 5.18 1.17
C ILE A 52 1.53 5.31 0.46
N PRO A 53 1.25 6.44 -0.21
CA PRO A 53 -0.06 6.69 -0.82
C PRO A 53 -0.37 5.68 -1.91
N VAL A 54 -1.65 5.32 -2.03
CA VAL A 54 -2.15 4.41 -3.07
C VAL A 54 -2.18 5.11 -4.43
N LYS A 55 -1.01 5.27 -5.05
CA LYS A 55 -0.85 5.97 -6.34
C LYS A 55 -0.05 5.19 -7.37
N TYR A 56 0.78 4.24 -6.96
CA TYR A 56 1.73 3.58 -7.85
C TYR A 56 1.06 2.51 -8.70
N ASP A 57 1.47 2.39 -9.96
CA ASP A 57 1.05 1.28 -10.84
C ASP A 57 1.66 -0.05 -10.41
N PHE A 58 2.81 0.02 -9.72
CA PHE A 58 3.52 -1.12 -9.18
C PHE A 58 4.39 -0.69 -8.00
N ILE A 59 4.42 -1.52 -6.96
CA ILE A 59 5.43 -1.45 -5.90
C ILE A 59 6.00 -2.87 -5.72
N GLY A 60 7.31 -3.01 -5.91
CA GLY A 60 8.03 -4.24 -5.64
C GLY A 60 8.21 -4.51 -4.14
N PRO A 61 8.67 -5.71 -3.76
CA PRO A 61 9.02 -5.98 -2.37
C PRO A 61 10.19 -5.10 -1.93
N PHE A 62 10.19 -4.70 -0.65
CA PHE A 62 11.34 -4.05 -0.04
C PHE A 62 12.52 -5.02 0.07
N LYS A 63 13.64 -4.67 -0.55
CA LYS A 63 14.93 -5.37 -0.44
C LYS A 63 15.99 -4.39 0.03
N ASN A 64 16.66 -4.70 1.13
CA ASN A 64 17.64 -3.80 1.76
C ASN A 64 17.10 -2.37 2.01
N GLY A 65 15.84 -2.27 2.43
CA GLY A 65 15.17 -1.01 2.72
C GLY A 65 14.71 -0.21 1.49
N LEU A 66 14.83 -0.75 0.27
CA LEU A 66 14.43 -0.08 -0.97
C LEU A 66 13.39 -0.91 -1.75
N ALA A 67 12.45 -0.23 -2.39
CA ALA A 67 11.50 -0.83 -3.31
C ALA A 67 11.51 -0.10 -4.66
N ILE A 68 11.39 -0.88 -5.74
CA ILE A 68 11.14 -0.35 -7.08
C ILE A 68 9.68 0.05 -7.17
N VAL A 69 9.43 1.25 -7.68
CA VAL A 69 8.08 1.74 -7.95
C VAL A 69 7.93 2.14 -9.40
N SER A 70 6.71 2.05 -9.91
CA SER A 70 6.36 2.70 -11.18
C SER A 70 5.10 3.54 -11.08
N LEU A 71 5.10 4.65 -11.81
CA LEU A 71 3.96 5.55 -11.92
C LEU A 71 3.93 6.15 -13.33
N MET A 72 2.82 5.98 -14.04
CA MET A 72 2.60 6.47 -15.40
C MET A 72 3.72 6.08 -16.37
N GLY A 73 4.20 4.83 -16.27
CA GLY A 73 5.28 4.30 -17.11
C GLY A 73 6.70 4.71 -16.70
N ARG A 74 6.86 5.58 -15.71
CA ARG A 74 8.17 5.97 -15.14
C ARG A 74 8.55 5.07 -13.98
N ARG A 75 9.85 4.89 -13.75
CA ARG A 75 10.38 4.02 -12.67
C ARG A 75 11.30 4.79 -11.73
N GLY A 76 11.26 4.42 -10.46
CA GLY A 76 12.07 5.02 -9.41
C GLY A 76 12.28 4.06 -8.24
N LEU A 77 12.96 4.53 -7.20
CA LEU A 77 13.18 3.82 -5.96
C LEU A 77 12.62 4.64 -4.80
N ILE A 78 11.92 3.99 -3.90
CA ILE A 78 11.55 4.56 -2.60
C ILE A 78 12.21 3.78 -1.46
N ASN A 79 12.41 4.45 -0.33
CA ASN A 79 12.78 3.80 0.93
C ASN A 79 11.54 3.28 1.70
N GLU A 80 11.76 2.63 2.85
CA GLU A 80 10.68 2.08 3.67
C GLU A 80 9.72 3.11 4.25
N SER A 81 10.12 4.40 4.29
CA SER A 81 9.26 5.52 4.69
C SER A 81 8.45 6.09 3.52
N GLY A 82 8.65 5.59 2.30
CA GLY A 82 7.98 6.08 1.10
C GLY A 82 8.67 7.24 0.39
N GLU A 83 9.84 7.66 0.87
CA GLU A 83 10.59 8.77 0.29
C GLU A 83 11.30 8.30 -0.98
N GLU A 84 11.26 9.12 -2.03
CA GLU A 84 11.95 8.84 -3.29
C GLU A 84 13.47 8.97 -3.11
N VAL A 85 14.18 7.84 -3.21
CA VAL A 85 15.65 7.77 -3.23
C VAL A 85 16.17 7.95 -4.65
N VAL A 86 15.44 7.41 -5.63
CA VAL A 86 15.64 7.68 -7.06
C VAL A 86 14.31 8.15 -7.62
N PRO A 87 14.22 9.40 -8.11
CA PRO A 87 12.99 9.94 -8.67
C PRO A 87 12.46 9.10 -9.84
N LEU A 88 11.15 9.18 -10.07
CA LEU A 88 10.51 8.57 -11.23
C LEU A 88 11.01 9.22 -12.53
N GLN A 89 11.73 8.44 -13.35
CA GLN A 89 12.27 8.85 -14.66
C GLN A 89 11.58 8.15 -15.82
#